data_AF-A0A944GZA6-F1
#
_entry.id   AF-A0A944GZA6-F1
#
_cell.length_a   1.000
_cell.length_b   1.000
_cell.length_c   1.000
_cell.angle_alpha   90.00
_cell.angle_beta   90.00
_cell.angle_gamma   90.00
#
_symmetry.space_group_name_H-M   'P 1'
#
loop_
_entity.id
_entity.type
_entity.pdbx_description
1 polymer ?
#
loop_
_entity_poly.entity_id
_entity_poly.type
_entity_poly.pdbx_seq_one_letter_code
_entity_poly.pdbx_strand_id
1 'polypeptide(L)'
;MRISYQYKIKPNKEQAEKIDKTLEMLRYQYNYLLAQRFHWYEQNRSPIDRCSIFVCYLPELKDQPNYYSQKASLTQLKKDRPWYKDIHSQVLQEVPKKVELAFERWLKGDINGKKSGRPRFKGVGQYKTFTFPQFKQHHFVNNKITLSKIGDIKVIVHRQIPDGFDIKTVSVTKKADGYYVTLSLDDKTVPTIKPDFNANNIVGIDVGLIDFIVTSDDERIAAKSINDAGWGQFISILTVKAENAGLAVIAVNPNGTSQECSSCDALSLPKGGHKVKKPLSQRTHNCPNCKVSLCRDLNASINIKNRGTHGLKAQSMSS
;
A
#
# COMPACT_ATOMS: atom_id res chain seq x y z
N MET A 1 -14.58 -2.21 -4.55
CA MET A 1 -13.26 -2.75 -4.13
C MET A 1 -12.21 -2.48 -5.18
N ARG A 2 -10.98 -2.10 -4.79
CA ARG A 2 -9.90 -1.75 -5.72
C ARG A 2 -8.75 -2.77 -5.66
N ILE A 3 -8.47 -3.43 -6.77
CA ILE A 3 -7.36 -4.39 -6.91
C ILE A 3 -6.32 -3.89 -7.92
N SER A 4 -5.10 -4.42 -7.83
CA SER A 4 -4.01 -4.09 -8.76
C SER A 4 -3.45 -5.34 -9.41
N TYR A 5 -3.50 -5.41 -10.74
CA TYR A 5 -2.92 -6.49 -11.55
C TYR A 5 -1.70 -5.96 -12.30
N GLN A 6 -0.57 -6.68 -12.22
CA GLN A 6 0.66 -6.30 -12.89
C GLN A 6 0.99 -7.32 -13.99
N TYR A 7 1.24 -6.83 -15.20
CA TYR A 7 1.60 -7.64 -16.36
C TYR A 7 2.93 -7.18 -16.97
N LYS A 8 3.71 -8.11 -17.51
CA LYS A 8 4.89 -7.79 -18.31
C LYS A 8 4.44 -7.37 -19.71
N ILE A 9 5.01 -6.30 -20.24
CA ILE A 9 4.76 -5.82 -21.60
C ILE A 9 5.99 -6.00 -22.49
N LYS A 10 5.78 -6.18 -23.79
CA LYS A 10 6.83 -6.34 -24.80
C LYS A 10 6.74 -5.19 -25.81
N PRO A 11 7.29 -4.00 -25.49
CA PRO A 11 7.40 -2.93 -26.45
C PRO A 11 8.39 -3.29 -27.56
N ASN A 12 8.14 -2.80 -28.78
CA ASN A 12 9.17 -2.78 -29.81
C ASN A 12 10.25 -1.73 -29.46
N LYS A 13 11.33 -1.66 -30.25
CA LYS A 13 12.46 -0.76 -29.98
C LYS A 13 12.03 0.71 -29.89
N GLU A 14 11.22 1.17 -30.85
CA GLU A 14 10.72 2.55 -30.89
C GLU A 14 9.82 2.89 -29.69
N GLN A 15 8.95 1.96 -29.29
CA GLN A 15 8.10 2.09 -28.12
C GLN A 15 8.91 2.14 -26.81
N ALA A 16 9.95 1.30 -26.70
CA ALA A 16 10.84 1.31 -25.55
C ALA A 16 11.58 2.65 -25.43
N GLU A 17 12.08 3.20 -26.54
CA GLU A 17 12.68 4.53 -26.59
C GLU A 17 11.68 5.63 -26.19
N LYS A 18 10.43 5.57 -26.65
CA LYS A 18 9.36 6.50 -26.24
C LYS A 18 9.07 6.42 -24.74
N ILE A 19 9.02 5.21 -24.17
CA ILE A 19 8.81 4.98 -22.73
C ILE A 19 9.98 5.58 -21.93
N ASP A 20 11.21 5.31 -22.35
CA ASP A 20 12.42 5.78 -21.69
C ASP A 20 12.54 7.30 -21.76
N LYS A 21 12.32 7.90 -22.93
CA LYS A 21 12.27 9.36 -23.12
C LYS A 21 11.19 9.97 -22.21
N THR A 22 10.02 9.34 -22.11
CA THR A 22 8.94 9.80 -21.21
C THR A 22 9.38 9.79 -19.75
N LEU A 23 9.95 8.68 -19.26
CA LEU A 23 10.44 8.58 -17.88
C LEU A 23 11.48 9.67 -17.57
N GLU A 24 12.39 9.91 -18.51
CA GLU A 24 13.46 10.89 -18.35
C GLU A 24 12.92 12.33 -18.35
N MET A 25 12.00 12.67 -19.24
CA MET A 25 11.33 13.98 -19.24
C MET A 25 10.53 14.21 -17.95
N LEU A 26 9.84 13.19 -17.42
CA LEU A 26 9.13 13.29 -16.15
C LEU A 26 10.07 13.42 -14.95
N ARG A 27 11.28 12.82 -15.01
CA ARG A 27 12.35 13.02 -14.02
C ARG A 27 12.78 14.48 -13.96
N TYR A 28 13.06 15.09 -15.12
CA TYR A 28 13.42 16.51 -15.20
C TYR A 28 12.29 17.39 -14.66
N GLN A 29 11.05 17.11 -15.02
CA GLN A 29 9.90 17.84 -14.50
C GLN A 29 9.78 17.73 -12.98
N TYR A 30 9.93 16.52 -12.43
CA TYR A 30 9.86 16.30 -10.98
C TYR A 30 10.94 17.10 -10.25
N ASN A 31 12.19 17.04 -10.72
CA ASN A 31 13.29 17.77 -10.09
C ASN A 31 13.11 19.28 -10.20
N TYR A 32 12.64 19.78 -11.34
CA TYR A 32 12.35 21.21 -11.54
C TYR A 32 11.28 21.71 -10.56
N LEU A 33 10.15 21.00 -10.44
CA LEU A 33 9.09 21.38 -9.51
C LEU A 33 9.51 21.22 -8.04
N LEU A 34 10.30 20.21 -7.73
CA LEU A 34 10.84 20.01 -6.38
C LEU A 34 11.82 21.14 -6.02
N ALA A 35 12.66 21.60 -6.97
CA ALA A 35 13.56 22.72 -6.77
C ALA A 35 12.79 24.02 -6.47
N GLN A 36 11.67 24.28 -7.16
CA GLN A 36 10.80 25.42 -6.81
C GLN A 36 10.27 25.33 -5.38
N ARG A 37 9.85 24.14 -4.93
CA ARG A 37 9.37 23.95 -3.54
C ARG A 37 10.48 24.16 -2.51
N PHE A 38 11.69 23.69 -2.79
CA PHE A 38 12.83 23.93 -1.90
C PHE A 38 13.24 25.39 -1.89
N HIS A 39 13.26 26.04 -3.05
CA HIS A 39 13.54 27.46 -3.13
C HIS A 39 12.53 28.27 -2.31
N TRP A 40 11.23 27.98 -2.41
CA TRP A 40 10.24 28.57 -1.52
C TRP A 40 10.52 28.27 -0.03
N TYR A 41 10.79 27.01 0.30
CA TYR A 41 10.98 26.57 1.68
C TYR A 41 12.19 27.24 2.36
N GLU A 42 13.29 27.39 1.62
CA GLU A 42 14.55 27.95 2.10
C GLU A 42 14.50 29.47 2.20
N GLN A 43 13.75 30.14 1.31
CA GLN A 43 13.60 31.60 1.36
C GLN A 43 12.64 32.03 2.49
N ASN A 44 11.61 31.24 2.78
CA ASN A 44 10.61 31.60 3.80
C ASN A 44 10.90 31.04 5.21
N ARG A 45 12.08 30.43 5.44
CA ARG A 45 12.43 29.85 6.75
C ARG A 45 13.88 30.13 7.11
N SER A 46 14.11 30.53 8.36
CA SER A 46 15.44 30.62 8.97
C SER A 46 15.58 29.58 10.10
N PRO A 47 16.75 28.95 10.28
CA PRO A 47 17.03 28.13 11.45
C PRO A 47 16.89 28.96 12.75
N ILE A 48 16.15 28.44 13.73
CA ILE A 48 15.93 29.12 15.02
C ILE A 48 17.24 29.18 15.84
N ASP A 49 18.15 28.23 15.61
CA ASP A 49 19.40 28.03 16.36
C ASP A 49 20.60 28.75 15.74
N ARG A 50 20.45 29.38 14.58
CA ARG A 50 21.56 29.99 13.82
C ARG A 50 21.13 31.28 13.14
N CYS A 51 20.95 32.34 13.93
CA CYS A 51 20.83 33.69 13.37
C CYS A 51 22.23 34.24 13.06
N SER A 52 22.41 34.83 11.87
CA SER A 52 23.67 35.48 11.50
C SER A 52 23.92 36.69 12.41
N ILE A 53 25.07 36.73 13.09
CA ILE A 53 25.43 37.79 14.06
C ILE A 53 25.87 39.08 13.35
N PHE A 54 26.24 39.00 12.05
CA PHE A 54 26.77 40.14 11.29
C PHE A 54 25.71 40.78 10.39
N VAL A 55 25.10 40.00 9.49
CA VAL A 55 24.05 40.46 8.56
C VAL A 55 23.14 39.27 8.28
N CYS A 56 21.83 39.43 8.47
CA CYS A 56 20.82 38.48 8.03
C CYS A 56 20.05 39.11 6.87
N TYR A 57 20.40 38.74 5.63
CA TYR A 57 19.58 39.12 4.48
C TYR A 57 18.26 38.37 4.59
N LEU A 58 17.17 39.11 4.85
CA LEU A 58 15.82 38.57 4.80
C LEU A 58 15.41 38.58 3.32
N PRO A 59 15.30 37.42 2.68
CA PRO A 59 14.86 37.39 1.29
C PRO A 59 13.40 37.80 1.17
N GLU A 60 13.03 38.26 -0.03
CA GLU A 60 11.64 38.49 -0.36
C GLU A 60 10.84 37.19 -0.20
N LEU A 61 9.77 37.28 0.61
CA LEU A 61 8.89 36.15 0.83
C LEU A 61 8.29 35.71 -0.51
N LYS A 62 8.35 34.40 -0.76
CA LYS A 62 7.81 33.81 -1.98
C LYS A 62 6.48 33.15 -1.68
N ASP A 63 5.57 33.26 -2.63
CA ASP A 63 4.32 32.48 -2.62
C ASP A 63 4.60 30.98 -2.62
N GLN A 64 3.80 30.24 -1.85
CA GLN A 64 3.96 28.80 -1.74
C GLN A 64 3.58 28.09 -3.05
N PRO A 65 4.52 27.39 -3.70
CA PRO A 65 4.19 26.54 -4.83
C PRO A 65 3.38 25.33 -4.32
N ASN A 66 2.10 25.29 -4.71
CA ASN A 66 1.18 24.20 -4.42
C ASN A 66 0.84 23.43 -5.70
N TYR A 67 0.06 22.37 -5.60
CA TYR A 67 -0.34 21.58 -6.77
C TYR A 67 -1.02 22.43 -7.86
N TYR A 68 -1.90 23.37 -7.50
CA TYR A 68 -2.63 24.17 -8.47
C TYR A 68 -1.72 25.14 -9.22
N SER A 69 -0.84 25.86 -8.53
CA SER A 69 0.09 26.80 -9.17
C SER A 69 1.12 26.08 -10.06
N GLN A 70 1.65 24.95 -9.59
CA GLN A 70 2.57 24.11 -10.38
C GLN A 70 1.88 23.40 -11.55
N LYS A 71 0.58 23.10 -11.45
CA LYS A 71 -0.20 22.56 -12.55
C LYS A 71 -0.51 23.63 -13.59
N ALA A 72 -0.84 24.85 -13.18
CA ALA A 72 -1.10 25.98 -14.06
C ALA A 72 0.15 26.35 -14.90
N SER A 73 1.34 26.28 -14.30
CA SER A 73 2.60 26.57 -15.00
C SER A 73 2.94 25.57 -16.12
N LEU A 74 2.31 24.39 -16.15
CA LEU A 74 2.50 23.41 -17.23
C LEU A 74 2.13 23.96 -18.62
N THR A 75 1.18 24.90 -18.70
CA THR A 75 0.80 25.54 -19.96
C THR A 75 1.96 26.32 -20.56
N GLN A 76 2.63 27.14 -19.74
CA GLN A 76 3.82 27.89 -20.16
C GLN A 76 5.00 26.96 -20.41
N LEU A 77 5.23 25.98 -19.53
CA LEU A 77 6.31 25.01 -19.69
C LEU A 77 6.23 24.22 -21.01
N LYS A 78 5.03 23.95 -21.53
CA LYS A 78 4.87 23.30 -22.85
C LYS A 78 5.26 24.21 -24.02
N LYS A 79 5.24 25.53 -23.84
CA LYS A 79 5.76 26.49 -24.82
C LYS A 79 7.29 26.52 -24.74
N ASP A 80 7.82 26.64 -23.53
CA ASP A 80 9.26 26.72 -23.29
C ASP A 80 9.99 25.39 -23.59
N ARG A 81 9.28 24.25 -23.44
CA ARG A 81 9.80 22.90 -23.65
C ARG A 81 8.91 22.15 -24.65
N PRO A 82 9.09 22.37 -25.95
CA PRO A 82 8.21 21.81 -26.99
C PRO A 82 8.12 20.27 -26.97
N TRP A 83 9.18 19.58 -26.55
CA TRP A 83 9.22 18.11 -26.45
C TRP A 83 8.21 17.52 -25.44
N TYR A 84 7.64 18.31 -24.52
CA TYR A 84 6.56 17.86 -23.65
C TYR A 84 5.25 17.57 -24.41
N LYS A 85 5.10 18.01 -25.66
CA LYS A 85 3.97 17.65 -26.53
C LYS A 85 3.93 16.15 -26.88
N ASP A 86 5.06 15.46 -26.73
CA ASP A 86 5.17 14.01 -26.92
C ASP A 86 4.57 13.23 -25.73
N ILE A 87 4.39 13.88 -24.58
CA ILE A 87 3.87 13.26 -23.36
C ILE A 87 2.36 13.47 -23.29
N HIS A 88 1.64 12.42 -22.92
CA HIS A 88 0.22 12.55 -22.62
C HIS A 88 -0.04 13.58 -21.50
N SER A 89 -0.98 14.49 -21.72
CA SER A 89 -1.20 15.65 -20.85
C SER A 89 -1.48 15.27 -19.39
N GLN A 90 -2.30 14.25 -19.17
CA GLN A 90 -2.65 13.78 -17.83
C GLN A 90 -1.44 13.14 -17.12
N VAL A 91 -0.55 12.45 -17.85
CA VAL A 91 0.66 11.86 -17.28
C VAL A 91 1.59 12.96 -16.76
N LEU A 92 1.71 14.07 -17.50
CA LEU A 92 2.50 15.22 -17.07
C LEU A 92 1.88 15.91 -15.82
N GLN A 93 0.55 15.97 -15.75
CA GLN A 93 -0.18 16.54 -14.60
C GLN A 93 -0.08 15.70 -13.32
N GLU A 94 0.30 14.43 -13.40
CA GLU A 94 0.55 13.60 -12.21
C GLU A 94 1.86 13.97 -11.50
N VAL A 95 2.82 14.61 -12.18
CA VAL A 95 4.12 14.98 -11.58
C VAL A 95 3.96 16.00 -10.45
N PRO A 96 3.22 17.12 -10.61
CA PRO A 96 2.90 18.02 -9.49
C PRO A 96 2.31 17.33 -8.27
N LYS A 97 1.38 16.37 -8.46
CA LYS A 97 0.78 15.59 -7.35
C LYS A 97 1.83 14.77 -6.60
N LYS A 98 2.75 14.12 -7.32
CA LYS A 98 3.85 13.36 -6.70
C LYS A 98 4.80 14.26 -5.90
N VAL A 99 5.07 15.47 -6.39
CA VAL A 99 5.92 16.44 -5.67
C VAL A 99 5.21 16.94 -4.41
N GLU A 100 3.91 17.24 -4.50
CA GLU A 100 3.10 17.63 -3.35
C GLU A 100 3.08 16.58 -2.26
N LEU A 101 2.71 15.35 -2.61
CA LEU A 101 2.65 14.24 -1.66
C LEU A 101 4.01 13.98 -0.99
N ALA A 102 5.11 14.08 -1.75
CA ALA A 102 6.45 13.92 -1.20
C ALA A 102 6.78 15.02 -0.17
N PHE A 103 6.40 16.26 -0.46
CA PHE A 103 6.65 17.40 0.42
C PHE A 103 5.75 17.36 1.67
N GLU A 104 4.47 17.01 1.52
CA GLU A 104 3.53 16.88 2.64
C GLU A 104 3.90 15.75 3.59
N ARG A 105 4.30 14.58 3.06
CA ARG A 105 4.78 13.47 3.90
C ARG A 105 6.03 13.81 4.70
N TRP A 106 6.86 14.74 4.21
CA TRP A 106 8.02 15.23 4.94
C TRP A 106 7.64 16.23 6.05
N LEU A 107 6.73 17.17 5.76
CA LEU A 107 6.37 18.21 6.72
C LEU A 107 5.32 17.77 7.75
N LYS A 108 4.20 17.21 7.28
CA LYS A 108 3.03 16.83 8.08
C LYS A 108 3.13 15.39 8.57
N GLY A 109 3.56 14.47 7.70
CA GLY A 109 3.55 13.04 7.96
C GLY A 109 2.36 12.34 7.30
N ASP A 110 2.26 11.03 7.49
CA ASP A 110 1.13 10.23 7.05
C ASP A 110 -0.04 10.24 8.06
N ILE A 111 -1.12 9.54 7.73
CA ILE A 111 -2.32 9.42 8.59
C ILE A 111 -2.01 8.79 9.96
N ASN A 112 -0.90 8.06 10.07
CA ASN A 112 -0.44 7.40 11.30
C ASN A 112 0.57 8.28 12.06
N GLY A 113 0.76 9.54 11.65
CA GLY A 113 1.69 10.48 12.26
C GLY A 113 3.17 10.23 11.90
N LYS A 114 3.48 9.28 11.01
CA LYS A 114 4.86 8.97 10.62
C LYS A 114 5.34 9.91 9.53
N LYS A 115 6.45 10.61 9.78
CA LYS A 115 7.07 11.52 8.81
C LYS A 115 8.06 10.79 7.91
N SER A 116 8.03 11.14 6.62
CA SER A 116 9.06 10.73 5.66
C SER A 116 10.29 11.63 5.77
N GLY A 117 11.45 11.11 5.37
CA GLY A 117 12.65 11.93 5.23
C GLY A 117 12.51 13.02 4.16
N ARG A 118 13.40 14.02 4.20
CA ARG A 118 13.44 15.12 3.23
C ARG A 118 13.46 14.56 1.79
N PRO A 119 12.58 15.03 0.88
CA PRO A 119 12.57 14.58 -0.50
C PRO A 119 13.91 14.82 -1.18
N ARG A 120 14.30 13.93 -2.09
CA ARG A 120 15.56 14.03 -2.83
C ARG A 120 15.28 14.15 -4.32
N PHE A 121 16.14 14.91 -5.01
CA PHE A 121 16.18 14.93 -6.46
C PHE A 121 16.41 13.52 -7.00
N LYS A 122 15.78 13.22 -8.13
CA LYS A 122 15.86 11.92 -8.80
C LYS A 122 17.03 11.94 -9.78
N GLY A 123 18.02 11.08 -9.53
CA GLY A 123 19.09 10.77 -10.47
C GLY A 123 18.59 9.95 -11.67
N VAL A 124 19.44 9.82 -12.69
CA VAL A 124 19.13 9.02 -13.90
C VAL A 124 18.72 7.61 -13.51
N GLY A 125 17.65 7.09 -14.14
CA GLY A 125 17.11 5.76 -13.84
C GLY A 125 16.34 5.62 -12.51
N GLN A 126 16.27 6.66 -11.67
CA GLN A 126 15.51 6.61 -10.42
C GLN A 126 14.02 6.92 -10.59
N TYR A 127 13.62 7.62 -11.66
CA TYR A 127 12.22 7.83 -12.01
C TYR A 127 11.74 6.68 -12.90
N LYS A 128 11.12 5.65 -12.30
CA LYS A 128 10.85 4.37 -12.96
C LYS A 128 9.40 4.17 -13.40
N THR A 129 8.47 5.00 -12.92
CA THR A 129 7.03 4.77 -13.09
C THR A 129 6.27 6.05 -13.45
N PHE A 130 5.42 5.97 -14.47
CA PHE A 130 4.43 7.00 -14.78
C PHE A 130 3.04 6.38 -14.90
N THR A 131 2.01 7.20 -14.73
CA THR A 131 0.63 6.73 -14.55
C THR A 131 -0.32 7.51 -15.43
N PHE A 132 -1.19 6.80 -16.14
CA PHE A 132 -2.38 7.31 -16.79
C PHE A 132 -3.52 7.28 -15.76
N PRO A 133 -3.96 8.45 -15.24
CA PRO A 133 -4.96 8.51 -14.17
C PRO A 133 -6.39 8.21 -14.65
N GLN A 134 -6.61 8.22 -15.96
CA GLN A 134 -7.85 7.77 -16.58
C GLN A 134 -7.48 6.81 -17.70
N PHE A 135 -8.14 5.66 -17.72
CA PHE A 135 -7.95 4.65 -18.75
C PHE A 135 -9.31 4.04 -19.09
N LYS A 136 -9.51 3.68 -20.36
CA LYS A 136 -10.75 3.05 -20.82
C LYS A 136 -10.47 1.59 -21.17
N GLN A 137 -11.40 0.71 -20.84
CA GLN A 137 -11.19 -0.74 -20.97
C GLN A 137 -10.97 -1.21 -22.41
N HIS A 138 -11.57 -0.56 -23.40
CA HIS A 138 -11.37 -0.88 -24.82
C HIS A 138 -9.94 -0.63 -25.33
N HIS A 139 -9.08 0.01 -24.54
CA HIS A 139 -7.66 0.10 -24.84
C HIS A 139 -6.88 -1.16 -24.40
N PHE A 140 -7.54 -2.16 -23.81
CA PHE A 140 -6.96 -3.44 -23.45
C PHE A 140 -7.72 -4.57 -24.15
N VAL A 141 -7.29 -4.92 -25.36
CA VAL A 141 -7.97 -5.90 -26.24
C VAL A 141 -6.94 -6.82 -26.87
N ASN A 142 -7.27 -8.10 -27.04
CA ASN A 142 -6.43 -9.09 -27.73
C ASN A 142 -4.99 -9.18 -27.19
N ASN A 143 -4.82 -9.19 -25.86
CA ASN A 143 -3.51 -9.20 -25.20
C ASN A 143 -2.60 -8.03 -25.63
N LYS A 144 -3.18 -6.90 -26.01
CA LYS A 144 -2.50 -5.65 -26.30
C LYS A 144 -3.06 -4.53 -25.44
N ILE A 145 -2.20 -3.57 -25.10
CA ILE A 145 -2.58 -2.34 -24.42
C ILE A 145 -2.22 -1.14 -25.28
N THR A 146 -3.20 -0.29 -25.57
CA THR A 146 -3.03 0.96 -26.30
C THR A 146 -2.73 2.08 -25.32
N LEU A 147 -1.52 2.62 -25.37
CA LEU A 147 -1.09 3.73 -24.54
C LEU A 147 -0.99 5.01 -25.40
N SER A 148 -1.66 6.08 -24.96
CA SER A 148 -1.63 7.36 -25.69
C SER A 148 -0.18 7.86 -25.86
N LYS A 149 0.16 8.31 -27.07
CA LYS A 149 1.50 8.77 -27.52
C LYS A 149 2.59 7.68 -27.60
N ILE A 150 2.30 6.44 -27.21
CA ILE A 150 3.25 5.32 -27.30
C ILE A 150 2.79 4.29 -28.35
N GLY A 151 1.48 3.99 -28.40
CA GLY A 151 0.86 3.05 -29.33
C GLY A 151 0.46 1.73 -28.68
N ASP A 152 0.24 0.71 -29.51
CA ASP A 152 -0.22 -0.62 -29.11
C ASP A 152 0.94 -1.52 -28.69
N ILE A 153 0.92 -2.01 -27.45
CA ILE A 153 1.99 -2.83 -26.89
C ILE A 153 1.46 -4.20 -26.53
N LYS A 154 2.20 -5.26 -26.88
CA LYS A 154 1.86 -6.64 -26.49
C LYS A 154 2.01 -6.83 -24.98
N VAL A 155 1.02 -7.46 -24.37
CA VAL A 155 0.96 -7.78 -22.94
C VAL A 155 1.04 -9.29 -22.75
N ILE A 156 1.84 -9.75 -21.78
CA ILE A 156 1.85 -11.14 -21.34
C ILE A 156 0.78 -11.27 -20.25
N VAL A 157 -0.42 -11.69 -20.67
CA VAL A 157 -1.58 -11.88 -19.81
C VAL A 157 -1.53 -13.28 -19.20
N HIS A 158 -1.18 -13.36 -17.92
CA HIS A 158 -1.20 -14.62 -17.13
C HIS A 158 -2.46 -14.73 -16.26
N ARG A 159 -3.28 -13.68 -16.21
CA ARG A 159 -4.54 -13.61 -15.47
C ARG A 159 -5.52 -12.78 -16.29
N GLN A 160 -6.74 -13.27 -16.47
CA GLN A 160 -7.77 -12.48 -17.15
C GLN A 160 -8.30 -11.39 -16.23
N ILE A 161 -8.75 -10.28 -16.81
CA ILE A 161 -9.47 -9.25 -16.07
C ILE A 161 -10.84 -9.85 -15.71
N PRO A 162 -11.26 -9.87 -14.44
CA PRO A 162 -12.54 -10.46 -14.07
C PRO A 162 -13.69 -9.63 -14.61
N ASP A 163 -14.82 -10.28 -14.87
CA ASP A 163 -16.03 -9.60 -15.34
C ASP A 163 -16.54 -8.61 -14.28
N GLY A 164 -17.08 -7.48 -14.72
CA GLY A 164 -17.58 -6.40 -13.83
C GLY A 164 -16.51 -5.42 -13.31
N PHE A 165 -15.22 -5.65 -13.57
CA PHE A 165 -14.15 -4.72 -13.16
C PHE A 165 -13.86 -3.64 -14.21
N ASP A 166 -13.93 -2.38 -13.77
CA ASP A 166 -13.48 -1.22 -14.55
C ASP A 166 -11.97 -0.99 -14.36
N ILE A 167 -11.23 -0.75 -15.45
CA ILE A 167 -9.84 -0.30 -15.36
C ILE A 167 -9.83 1.20 -15.04
N LYS A 168 -9.42 1.58 -13.82
CA LYS A 168 -9.33 2.99 -13.41
C LYS A 168 -8.07 3.68 -13.91
N THR A 169 -6.92 3.07 -13.63
CA THR A 169 -5.61 3.69 -13.89
C THR A 169 -4.63 2.65 -14.41
N VAL A 170 -3.71 3.09 -15.27
CA VAL A 170 -2.62 2.26 -15.79
C VAL A 170 -1.29 2.90 -15.45
N SER A 171 -0.42 2.17 -14.75
CA SER A 171 0.93 2.62 -14.45
C SER A 171 1.95 1.82 -15.25
N VAL A 172 2.83 2.48 -15.99
CA VAL A 172 3.95 1.85 -16.70
C VAL A 172 5.19 1.95 -15.83
N THR A 173 5.85 0.83 -15.57
CA THR A 173 7.06 0.74 -14.74
C THR A 173 8.20 0.09 -15.52
N LYS A 174 9.37 0.72 -15.50
CA LYS A 174 10.63 0.13 -15.96
C LYS A 174 11.34 -0.57 -14.80
N LYS A 175 11.53 -1.88 -14.92
CA LYS A 175 12.35 -2.71 -14.02
C LYS A 175 13.64 -3.14 -14.74
N ALA A 176 14.54 -3.81 -14.02
CA ALA A 176 15.80 -4.28 -14.58
C ALA A 176 15.60 -5.32 -15.71
N ASP A 177 14.55 -6.13 -15.61
CA ASP A 177 14.25 -7.24 -16.52
C ASP A 177 13.23 -6.90 -17.62
N GLY A 178 12.83 -5.63 -17.71
CA GLY A 178 11.92 -5.13 -18.75
C GLY A 178 10.84 -4.18 -18.24
N TYR A 179 9.77 -4.07 -19.02
CA TYR A 179 8.68 -3.13 -18.80
C TYR A 179 7.42 -3.83 -18.31
N TYR A 180 6.69 -3.15 -17.43
CA TYR A 180 5.50 -3.65 -16.78
C TYR A 180 4.37 -2.64 -16.82
N VAL A 181 3.14 -3.12 -16.93
CA VAL A 181 1.93 -2.33 -16.67
C VAL A 181 1.25 -2.83 -15.41
N THR A 182 0.91 -1.91 -14.52
CA THR A 182 0.04 -2.18 -13.37
C THR A 182 -1.32 -1.54 -13.65
N LEU A 183 -2.33 -2.38 -13.82
CA LEU A 183 -3.73 -1.99 -13.96
C LEU A 183 -4.33 -1.90 -12.56
N SER A 184 -4.91 -0.75 -12.23
CA SER A 184 -5.79 -0.65 -11.08
C SER A 184 -7.22 -0.90 -11.53
N LEU A 185 -7.79 -2.00 -11.05
CA LEU A 185 -9.15 -2.41 -11.34
C LEU A 185 -10.05 -2.03 -10.17
N ASP A 186 -11.27 -1.63 -10.46
CA ASP A 186 -12.28 -1.27 -9.47
C ASP A 186 -13.57 -2.01 -9.79
N ASP A 187 -14.09 -2.72 -8.78
CA ASP A 187 -15.37 -3.39 -8.85
C ASP A 187 -16.34 -2.69 -7.90
N LYS A 188 -17.43 -2.17 -8.47
CA LYS A 188 -18.46 -1.45 -7.73
C LYS A 188 -19.54 -2.38 -7.17
N THR A 189 -19.56 -3.64 -7.57
CA THR A 189 -20.56 -4.64 -7.16
C THR A 189 -20.25 -5.27 -5.82
N VAL A 190 -18.99 -5.17 -5.34
CA VAL A 190 -18.61 -5.68 -4.02
C VAL A 190 -19.49 -5.01 -2.96
N PRO A 191 -20.29 -5.79 -2.20
CA PRO A 191 -21.23 -5.24 -1.23
C PRO A 191 -20.47 -4.50 -0.12
N THR A 192 -21.11 -3.45 0.41
CA THR A 192 -20.61 -2.78 1.62
C THR A 192 -20.61 -3.80 2.75
N ILE A 193 -19.42 -4.13 3.26
CA ILE A 193 -19.25 -5.11 4.33
C ILE A 193 -19.96 -4.57 5.57
N LYS A 194 -21.04 -5.24 5.96
CA LYS A 194 -21.60 -5.10 7.32
C LYS A 194 -20.96 -6.21 8.14
N PRO A 195 -20.04 -5.90 9.06
CA PRO A 195 -19.46 -6.94 9.91
C PRO A 195 -20.60 -7.63 10.68
N ASP A 196 -20.71 -8.95 10.50
CA ASP A 196 -21.58 -9.78 11.34
C ASP A 196 -20.87 -9.99 12.68
N PHE A 197 -21.54 -9.58 13.76
CA PHE A 197 -21.00 -9.65 15.11
C PHE A 197 -21.37 -10.95 15.85
N ASN A 198 -21.98 -11.90 15.15
CA ASN A 198 -22.23 -13.21 15.71
C ASN A 198 -20.91 -13.96 15.95
N ALA A 199 -20.63 -14.29 17.22
CA ALA A 199 -19.40 -14.99 17.63
C ALA A 199 -19.22 -16.36 16.93
N ASN A 200 -20.32 -16.96 16.48
CA ASN A 200 -20.28 -18.22 15.73
C ASN A 200 -19.72 -18.06 14.31
N ASN A 201 -19.78 -16.85 13.75
CA ASN A 201 -19.31 -16.54 12.39
C ASN A 201 -17.90 -15.92 12.37
N ILE A 202 -17.23 -15.86 13.53
CA ILE A 202 -15.87 -15.33 13.66
C ILE A 202 -14.89 -16.50 13.71
N VAL A 203 -13.87 -16.44 12.86
CA VAL A 203 -12.73 -17.37 12.85
C VAL A 203 -11.46 -16.64 13.25
N GLY A 204 -10.74 -17.17 14.23
CA GLY A 204 -9.41 -16.67 14.59
C GLY A 204 -8.35 -17.32 13.71
N ILE A 205 -7.45 -16.53 13.14
CA ILE A 205 -6.35 -17.02 12.28
C ILE A 205 -5.02 -16.71 12.96
N ASP A 206 -4.29 -17.75 13.34
CA ASP A 206 -2.90 -17.64 13.77
C ASP A 206 -1.95 -17.91 12.59
N VAL A 207 -0.99 -17.01 12.39
CA VAL A 207 0.07 -17.15 11.40
C VAL A 207 1.33 -17.64 12.11
N GLY A 208 1.43 -18.96 12.20
CA GLY A 208 2.34 -19.67 13.10
C GLY A 208 3.74 -19.92 12.55
N LEU A 209 4.51 -20.73 13.28
CA LEU A 209 5.90 -21.09 12.93
C LEU A 209 6.04 -22.49 12.31
N ILE A 210 5.05 -23.36 12.50
CA ILE A 210 5.03 -24.73 11.96
C ILE A 210 4.12 -24.75 10.74
N ASP A 211 2.86 -24.42 10.97
CA ASP A 211 1.86 -24.28 9.93
C ASP A 211 1.84 -22.82 9.44
N PHE A 212 1.56 -22.64 8.15
CA PHE A 212 1.35 -21.33 7.57
C PHE A 212 0.13 -20.65 8.22
N ILE A 213 -0.94 -21.41 8.42
CA ILE A 213 -2.20 -20.94 9.02
C ILE A 213 -2.72 -22.01 9.96
N VAL A 214 -3.16 -21.60 11.15
CA VAL A 214 -4.00 -22.40 12.05
C VAL A 214 -5.24 -21.60 12.40
N THR A 215 -6.42 -22.15 12.15
CA THR A 215 -7.70 -21.50 12.49
C THR A 215 -8.18 -21.88 13.88
N SER A 216 -9.16 -21.15 14.42
CA SER A 216 -9.84 -21.51 15.68
C SER A 216 -10.68 -22.78 15.55
N ASP A 217 -10.95 -23.22 14.31
CA ASP A 217 -11.73 -24.40 13.99
C ASP A 217 -10.82 -25.61 13.69
N ASP A 218 -9.52 -25.49 14.03
CA ASP A 218 -8.45 -26.47 13.84
C ASP A 218 -8.16 -26.83 12.38
N GLU A 219 -8.51 -25.95 11.43
CA GLU A 219 -8.04 -26.06 10.04
C GLU A 219 -6.60 -25.58 9.94
N ARG A 220 -5.80 -26.30 9.14
CA ARG A 220 -4.36 -26.04 9.02
C ARG A 220 -3.90 -26.04 7.58
N ILE A 221 -3.04 -25.08 7.26
CA ILE A 221 -2.37 -24.99 5.97
C ILE A 221 -0.87 -25.02 6.23
N ALA A 222 -0.17 -26.04 5.72
CA ALA A 222 1.27 -26.15 5.88
C ALA A 222 2.02 -25.18 4.96
N ALA A 223 3.15 -24.64 5.43
CA ALA A 223 4.13 -23.97 4.56
C ALA A 223 5.16 -24.98 4.06
N LYS A 224 5.64 -24.86 2.82
CA LYS A 224 6.84 -25.61 2.37
C LYS A 224 8.09 -25.20 3.16
N SER A 225 8.21 -23.91 3.45
CA SER A 225 9.28 -23.30 4.23
C SER A 225 8.74 -22.03 4.88
N ILE A 226 8.86 -21.93 6.20
CA ILE A 226 8.36 -20.78 6.95
C ILE A 226 9.24 -19.54 6.76
N ASN A 227 10.52 -19.74 6.45
CA ASN A 227 11.46 -18.66 6.15
C ASN A 227 11.11 -17.93 4.84
N ASP A 228 10.39 -18.61 3.95
CA ASP A 228 9.89 -18.05 2.69
C ASP A 228 8.47 -17.46 2.83
N ALA A 229 7.90 -17.46 4.04
CA ALA A 229 6.55 -16.98 4.30
C ALA A 229 6.47 -15.44 4.27
N GLY A 230 5.76 -14.89 3.28
CA GLY A 230 5.49 -13.45 3.18
C GLY A 230 4.23 -13.02 3.93
N TRP A 231 4.25 -12.99 5.27
CA TRP A 231 3.07 -12.70 6.10
C TRP A 231 2.34 -11.41 5.77
N GLY A 232 3.08 -10.30 5.58
CA GLY A 232 2.46 -9.01 5.22
C GLY A 232 1.75 -9.05 3.87
N GLN A 233 2.32 -9.78 2.91
CA GLN A 233 1.69 -9.99 1.60
C GLN A 233 0.48 -10.92 1.71
N PHE A 234 0.57 -11.98 2.52
CA PHE A 234 -0.55 -12.87 2.81
C PHE A 234 -1.73 -12.12 3.43
N ILE A 235 -1.51 -11.33 4.49
CA ILE A 235 -2.55 -10.53 5.14
C ILE A 235 -3.19 -9.58 4.12
N SER A 236 -2.38 -8.92 3.28
CA SER A 236 -2.90 -8.05 2.22
C SER A 236 -3.80 -8.80 1.24
N ILE A 237 -3.42 -10.02 0.83
CA ILE A 237 -4.22 -10.87 -0.05
C ILE A 237 -5.50 -11.34 0.67
N LEU A 238 -5.39 -11.76 1.93
CA LEU A 238 -6.50 -12.23 2.75
C LEU A 238 -7.55 -11.13 2.93
N THR A 239 -7.15 -9.91 3.28
CA THR A 239 -8.05 -8.76 3.39
C THR A 239 -8.81 -8.54 2.08
N VAL A 240 -8.08 -8.47 0.96
CA VAL A 240 -8.67 -8.31 -0.38
C VAL A 240 -9.65 -9.44 -0.70
N LYS A 241 -9.33 -10.69 -0.36
CA LYS A 241 -10.20 -11.84 -0.66
C LYS A 241 -11.41 -11.92 0.26
N ALA A 242 -11.26 -11.58 1.54
CA ALA A 242 -12.37 -11.46 2.47
C ALA A 242 -13.34 -10.37 2.02
N GLU A 243 -12.85 -9.19 1.62
CA GLU A 243 -13.70 -8.10 1.13
C GLU A 243 -14.53 -8.51 -0.09
N ASN A 244 -13.93 -9.24 -1.05
CA ASN A 244 -14.66 -9.79 -2.20
C ASN A 244 -15.79 -10.74 -1.78
N ALA A 245 -15.61 -11.49 -0.70
CA ALA A 245 -16.60 -12.41 -0.15
C ALA A 245 -17.61 -11.72 0.78
N GLY A 246 -17.54 -10.39 0.93
CA GLY A 246 -18.38 -9.64 1.88
C GLY A 246 -17.96 -9.81 3.34
N LEU A 247 -16.74 -10.27 3.60
CA LEU A 247 -16.17 -10.52 4.92
C LEU A 247 -15.16 -9.43 5.31
N ALA A 248 -14.92 -9.27 6.61
CA ALA A 248 -13.92 -8.34 7.14
C ALA A 248 -12.72 -9.09 7.74
N VAL A 249 -11.53 -8.53 7.60
CA VAL A 249 -10.33 -8.98 8.33
C VAL A 249 -9.97 -7.93 9.36
N ILE A 250 -9.94 -8.33 10.63
CA ILE A 250 -9.66 -7.44 11.76
C ILE A 250 -8.33 -7.86 12.38
N ALA A 251 -7.37 -6.93 12.38
CA ALA A 251 -6.11 -7.14 13.10
C ALA A 251 -6.34 -6.99 14.61
N VAL A 252 -5.89 -7.98 15.38
CA VAL A 252 -5.92 -7.94 16.84
C VAL A 252 -4.50 -7.80 17.39
N ASN A 253 -4.37 -7.31 18.63
CA ASN A 253 -3.08 -7.28 19.30
C ASN A 253 -2.59 -8.73 19.53
N PRO A 254 -1.41 -9.13 19.02
CA PRO A 254 -0.90 -10.51 19.17
C PRO A 254 -0.22 -10.78 20.52
N ASN A 255 0.00 -9.75 21.35
CA ASN A 255 0.80 -9.90 22.57
C ASN A 255 0.20 -10.90 23.54
N GLY A 256 0.93 -11.98 23.85
CA GLY A 256 0.52 -12.98 24.84
C GLY A 256 -0.44 -14.06 24.34
N THR A 257 -0.92 -14.02 23.08
CA THR A 257 -1.90 -15.00 22.55
C THR A 257 -1.43 -16.45 22.68
N SER A 258 -0.15 -16.71 22.47
CA SER A 258 0.41 -18.07 22.59
C SER A 258 0.72 -18.48 24.04
N GLN A 259 0.71 -17.55 25.00
CA GLN A 259 1.04 -17.81 26.41
C GLN A 259 -0.19 -17.86 27.31
N GLU A 260 -1.22 -17.07 27.01
CA GLU A 260 -2.49 -17.07 27.73
C GLU A 260 -3.31 -18.32 27.39
N CYS A 261 -3.90 -18.95 28.39
CA CYS A 261 -4.75 -20.13 28.20
C CYS A 261 -6.14 -19.73 27.70
N SER A 262 -6.52 -20.20 26.51
CA SER A 262 -7.83 -19.88 25.90
C SER A 262 -9.02 -20.46 26.67
N SER A 263 -8.84 -21.60 27.35
CA SER A 263 -9.90 -22.23 28.14
C SER A 263 -10.09 -21.60 29.53
N CYS A 264 -9.10 -20.87 30.05
CA CYS A 264 -9.23 -20.22 31.36
C CYS A 264 -10.08 -18.95 31.32
N ASP A 265 -10.15 -18.26 30.18
CA ASP A 265 -10.99 -17.07 30.01
C ASP A 265 -12.49 -17.40 30.13
N ALA A 266 -12.90 -18.64 29.84
CA ALA A 266 -14.27 -19.10 30.00
C ALA A 266 -14.71 -19.30 31.47
N LEU A 267 -13.77 -19.28 32.42
CA LEU A 267 -13.99 -19.62 33.84
C LEU A 267 -13.96 -18.40 34.79
N SER A 268 -14.40 -17.22 34.32
CA SER A 268 -14.71 -16.08 35.19
C SER A 268 -13.51 -15.49 35.94
N LEU A 269 -12.41 -15.16 35.26
CA LEU A 269 -11.34 -14.31 35.81
C LEU A 269 -11.33 -12.94 35.13
N PRO A 270 -11.11 -11.84 35.88
CA PRO A 270 -11.04 -10.51 35.30
C PRO A 270 -9.73 -10.35 34.54
N LYS A 271 -9.84 -10.21 33.22
CA LYS A 271 -8.78 -9.83 32.26
C LYS A 271 -7.68 -10.88 32.03
N GLY A 272 -8.00 -11.84 31.17
CA GLY A 272 -7.03 -12.63 30.40
C GLY A 272 -6.75 -13.99 31.00
N GLY A 273 -6.74 -15.01 30.15
CA GLY A 273 -6.52 -16.39 30.55
C GLY A 273 -5.22 -16.60 31.32
N HIS A 274 -5.19 -17.64 32.15
CA HIS A 274 -4.01 -17.99 32.96
C HIS A 274 -2.74 -18.03 32.10
N LYS A 275 -1.71 -17.25 32.50
CA LYS A 275 -0.46 -17.12 31.74
C LYS A 275 0.46 -18.32 31.94
N VAL A 276 0.68 -19.07 30.87
CA VAL A 276 1.60 -20.20 30.80
C VAL A 276 2.86 -19.76 30.04
N LYS A 277 3.88 -19.34 30.80
CA LYS A 277 5.21 -19.02 30.25
C LYS A 277 5.82 -20.29 29.67
N LYS A 278 6.26 -20.22 28.41
CA LYS A 278 6.87 -21.36 27.69
C LYS A 278 7.83 -20.87 26.60
N PRO A 279 8.92 -21.62 26.34
CA PRO A 279 9.86 -21.30 25.27
C PRO A 279 9.26 -21.56 23.89
N LEU A 280 9.92 -21.06 22.85
CA LEU A 280 9.47 -21.25 21.46
C LEU A 280 9.43 -22.73 21.06
N SER A 281 10.34 -23.56 21.59
CA SER A 281 10.41 -25.00 21.31
C SER A 281 9.20 -25.78 21.83
N GLN A 282 8.50 -25.28 22.85
CA GLN A 282 7.33 -25.94 23.40
C GLN A 282 6.11 -25.69 22.51
N ARG A 283 5.62 -26.75 21.87
CA ARG A 283 4.50 -26.72 20.90
C ARG A 283 3.17 -27.14 21.47
N THR A 284 3.15 -27.76 22.65
CA THR A 284 1.93 -28.10 23.36
C THR A 284 1.67 -27.05 24.44
N HIS A 285 0.46 -26.51 24.45
CA HIS A 285 -0.06 -25.69 25.54
C HIS A 285 -0.64 -26.62 26.60
N ASN A 286 0.05 -26.74 27.74
CA ASN A 286 -0.46 -27.45 28.91
C ASN A 286 -0.74 -26.43 30.01
N CYS A 287 -2.01 -26.20 30.34
CA CYS A 287 -2.38 -25.23 31.35
C CYS A 287 -2.40 -25.87 32.75
N PRO A 288 -1.62 -25.38 33.73
CA PRO A 288 -1.64 -25.94 35.07
C PRO A 288 -2.93 -25.63 35.84
N ASN A 289 -3.67 -24.59 35.44
CA ASN A 289 -4.91 -24.15 36.08
C ASN A 289 -6.13 -24.98 35.64
N CYS A 290 -6.49 -24.94 34.35
CA CYS A 290 -7.67 -25.67 33.84
C CYS A 290 -7.36 -27.05 33.26
N LYS A 291 -6.09 -27.48 33.28
CA LYS A 291 -5.61 -28.78 32.77
C LYS A 291 -5.82 -29.04 31.28
N VAL A 292 -6.20 -28.02 30.49
CA VAL A 292 -6.29 -28.16 29.04
C VAL A 292 -4.92 -28.48 28.44
N SER A 293 -4.91 -29.41 27.47
CA SER A 293 -3.75 -29.75 26.66
C SER A 293 -4.14 -29.66 25.19
N LEU A 294 -3.54 -28.72 24.45
CA LEU A 294 -3.76 -28.57 23.01
C LEU A 294 -2.53 -28.03 22.29
N CYS A 295 -2.57 -28.01 20.96
CA CYS A 295 -1.55 -27.34 20.16
C CYS A 295 -1.43 -25.86 20.54
N ARG A 296 -0.21 -25.35 20.64
CA ARG A 296 0.07 -23.95 20.99
C ARG A 296 -0.51 -22.97 19.97
N ASP A 297 -0.44 -23.31 18.69
CA ASP A 297 -0.91 -22.45 17.60
C ASP A 297 -2.45 -22.44 17.57
N LEU A 298 -3.09 -23.59 17.87
CA LEU A 298 -4.55 -23.66 18.09
C LEU A 298 -5.00 -22.85 19.32
N ASN A 299 -4.24 -22.88 20.42
CA ASN A 299 -4.53 -22.04 21.58
C ASN A 299 -4.44 -20.55 21.22
N ALA A 300 -3.44 -20.17 20.42
CA ALA A 300 -3.28 -18.81 19.96
C ALA A 300 -4.42 -18.36 19.03
N SER A 301 -4.85 -19.20 18.09
CA SER A 301 -5.97 -18.89 17.17
C SER A 301 -7.30 -18.68 17.91
N ILE A 302 -7.58 -19.49 18.94
CA ILE A 302 -8.77 -19.30 19.80
C ILE A 302 -8.68 -17.97 20.57
N ASN A 303 -7.52 -17.64 21.15
CA ASN A 303 -7.34 -16.35 21.81
C ASN A 303 -7.50 -15.15 20.87
N ILE A 304 -7.06 -15.30 19.61
CA ILE A 304 -7.25 -14.29 18.56
C ILE A 304 -8.75 -14.09 18.28
N LYS A 305 -9.52 -15.18 18.13
CA LYS A 305 -10.99 -15.13 18.00
C LYS A 305 -11.65 -14.40 19.17
N ASN A 306 -11.28 -14.74 20.39
CA ASN A 306 -11.84 -14.13 21.60
C ASN A 306 -11.55 -12.62 21.65
N ARG A 307 -10.31 -12.21 21.37
CA ARG A 307 -9.92 -10.79 21.32
C ARG A 307 -10.66 -10.01 20.24
N GLY A 308 -10.81 -10.60 19.05
CA GLY A 308 -11.59 -10.01 17.96
C GLY A 308 -13.05 -9.80 18.36
N THR A 309 -13.66 -10.83 18.94
CA THR A 309 -15.06 -10.77 19.42
C THR A 309 -15.26 -9.70 20.50
N HIS A 310 -14.35 -9.61 21.47
CA HIS A 310 -14.42 -8.61 22.54
C HIS A 310 -14.25 -7.18 22.02
N GLY A 311 -13.29 -6.97 21.10
CA GLY A 311 -13.07 -5.67 20.47
C GLY A 311 -14.28 -5.17 19.68
N LEU A 312 -14.98 -6.09 19.00
CA LEU A 312 -16.19 -5.77 18.25
C LEU A 312 -17.38 -5.44 19.15
N LYS A 313 -17.61 -6.20 20.23
CA LYS A 313 -18.66 -5.90 21.22
C LYS A 313 -18.48 -4.53 21.88
N ALA A 314 -17.23 -4.15 22.18
CA ALA A 314 -16.94 -2.84 22.75
C ALA A 314 -17.28 -1.70 21.77
N GLN A 315 -17.03 -1.88 20.48
CA GLN A 315 -17.36 -0.88 19.44
C GLN A 315 -18.88 -0.72 19.27
N SER A 316 -19.65 -1.81 19.26
CA SER A 316 -21.12 -1.75 19.13
C SER A 316 -21.84 -1.12 20.33
N MET A 317 -21.22 -1.10 21.52
CA MET A 317 -21.78 -0.44 22.71
C MET A 317 -21.43 1.05 22.80
N SER A 318 -20.50 1.53 21.97
CA SER A 318 -20.01 2.92 21.94
C SER A 318 -20.56 3.77 20.79
N SER A 319 -21.39 3.17 19.94
CA SER A 319 -22.05 3.75 18.75
C SER A 319 -23.55 3.80 18.96
#